data_AF-A0A8H6F5F5-F1
#
_entry.id   AF-A0A8H6F5F5-F1
#
_cell.length_a   1.000
_cell.length_b   1.000
_cell.length_c   1.000
_cell.angle_alpha   90.00
_cell.angle_beta   90.00
_cell.angle_gamma   90.00
#
_symmetry.space_group_name_H-M   'P 1'
#
loop_
_entity.id
_entity.type
_entity.pdbx_description
1 polymer ?
#
loop_
_entity_poly.entity_id
_entity_poly.type
_entity_poly.pdbx_seq_one_letter_code
_entity_poly.pdbx_strand_id
1 'polypeptide(L)'
;MINPRNLRLIIAVIGLVGIFAFFASSQHSLVDRTALQVNKPAADSPHVPPPAAAAAPVSPPPPSQQQKQQEGSQKQLNDENSDEKNTLQGTSYSGTKPPYEKVDGKSNKILADKLDTTKNSKPNQQQQQNTQKGASEEKSAQNKITTPEEVSMDNGKCNDIDYVVMIDAGSTGSRVHVYEFNTCVKPPQLLSEEFEMLKPGLSSFDTDTVGAAKSLDPLLEVALKKVPKNKQSCTPVAVKATAGLRLLGETKSKAILDEVRSHLEKDYPFAVVSEDGISIMDGKDEGVYAWVTANYLLGNIGGKEKLPTAAVFDLGGGSTQIVFEPDYKVDEVPVDGETKYHFTFGDNQYTLYQFSHLGYGLMQGRNKVNQLVLKNKLSELNLQKYTKKEVKGAKATVDVSNPCIPPGVVAKDVQVELGEDEFYVVNMKGPSSKDSTVAGGSQCRYLAEKVLNKDAECTSKPCSFNGVHQPSLTRTFNKNSDMYVFSYFYDRTNPIGMPSSFSVEELKDLSKLVCQGETFWKDILLDDHVKNLNEEPQWCLDLSFITAMLHTGYDIPLHRELKTAKTIDNNELGWCLGASLPLLDKNNAKWTCRIDKTD
;
A
#
# COMPACT_ATOMS: atom_id res chain seq x y z
N MET A 1 5.55 -2.56 58.78
CA MET A 1 5.21 -3.22 57.49
C MET A 1 3.82 -2.76 57.08
N ILE A 2 3.70 -1.98 56.00
CA ILE A 2 2.42 -1.39 55.55
C ILE A 2 1.89 -2.24 54.40
N ASN A 3 0.62 -2.61 54.49
CA ASN A 3 -0.09 -3.48 53.54
C ASN A 3 -0.12 -2.85 52.12
N PRO A 4 0.31 -3.57 51.06
CA PRO A 4 0.44 -3.03 49.70
C PRO A 4 -0.87 -2.61 49.03
N ARG A 5 -2.04 -2.93 49.62
CA ARG A 5 -3.34 -2.41 49.16
C ARG A 5 -3.61 -0.95 49.57
N ASN A 6 -3.03 -0.48 50.67
CA ASN A 6 -3.29 0.89 51.15
C ASN A 6 -2.37 1.95 50.52
N LEU A 7 -1.25 1.55 49.91
CA LEU A 7 -0.35 2.47 49.22
C LEU A 7 -0.92 2.95 47.87
N ARG A 8 -1.74 2.12 47.20
CA ARG A 8 -2.42 2.49 45.95
C ARG A 8 -3.57 3.48 46.14
N LEU A 9 -4.23 3.47 47.31
CA LEU A 9 -5.30 4.42 47.62
C LEU A 9 -4.75 5.82 47.93
N ILE A 10 -3.58 5.92 48.56
CA ILE A 10 -2.97 7.21 48.92
C ILE A 10 -2.44 7.95 47.67
N ILE A 11 -1.91 7.23 46.69
CA ILE A 11 -1.41 7.80 45.43
C ILE A 11 -2.57 8.29 44.53
N ALA A 12 -3.71 7.59 44.53
CA ALA A 12 -4.88 8.00 43.76
C ALA A 12 -5.55 9.28 44.30
N VAL A 13 -5.51 9.50 45.62
CA VAL A 13 -6.10 10.70 46.26
C VAL A 13 -5.25 11.96 46.03
N ILE A 14 -3.92 11.83 45.89
CA ILE A 14 -3.04 12.97 45.60
C ILE A 14 -3.12 13.38 44.11
N GLY A 15 -3.33 12.44 43.19
CA GLY A 15 -3.49 12.73 41.76
C GLY A 15 -4.80 13.46 41.40
N LEU A 16 -5.89 13.22 42.15
CA LEU A 16 -7.19 13.85 41.90
C LEU A 16 -7.29 15.30 42.42
N VAL A 17 -6.53 15.67 43.45
CA VAL A 17 -6.50 17.05 43.97
C VAL A 17 -5.68 17.99 43.07
N GLY A 18 -4.66 17.47 42.36
CA GLY A 18 -3.86 18.25 41.41
C GLY A 18 -4.61 18.66 40.14
N ILE A 19 -5.56 17.86 39.68
CA ILE A 19 -6.31 18.11 38.43
C ILE A 19 -7.43 19.14 38.63
N PHE A 20 -8.02 19.23 39.83
CA PHE A 20 -9.03 20.25 40.13
C PHE A 20 -8.46 21.66 40.36
N ALA A 21 -7.18 21.77 40.75
CA ALA A 21 -6.52 23.07 40.94
C ALA A 21 -6.11 23.75 39.61
N PHE A 22 -5.97 22.99 38.51
CA PHE A 22 -5.56 23.53 37.21
C PHE A 22 -6.74 24.06 36.37
N PHE A 23 -7.97 23.57 36.61
CA PHE A 23 -9.17 24.03 35.90
C PHE A 23 -9.92 25.19 36.57
N ALA A 24 -9.57 25.54 37.82
CA ALA A 24 -10.19 26.66 38.55
C ALA A 24 -9.53 28.03 38.29
N SER A 25 -8.40 28.08 37.60
CA SER A 25 -7.63 29.31 37.35
C SER A 25 -7.75 29.85 35.92
N SER A 26 -8.51 29.20 35.02
CA SER A 26 -8.67 29.64 33.62
C SER A 26 -10.04 30.26 33.28
N GLN A 27 -10.89 30.55 34.27
CA GLN A 27 -12.18 31.22 34.07
C GLN A 27 -12.30 32.52 34.86
N HIS A 28 -11.37 33.44 34.64
CA HIS A 28 -11.63 34.87 34.86
C HIS A 28 -10.87 35.69 33.83
N SER A 29 -11.59 36.25 32.86
CA SER A 29 -11.40 37.59 32.30
C SER A 29 -11.95 37.64 30.87
N LEU A 30 -13.22 38.01 30.75
CA LEU A 30 -13.81 38.52 29.53
C LEU A 30 -13.94 40.05 29.66
N VAL A 31 -13.53 40.74 28.59
CA VAL A 31 -13.90 42.11 28.18
C VAL A 31 -13.26 43.28 28.93
N ASP A 32 -12.33 43.98 28.25
CA ASP A 32 -12.56 45.40 27.95
C ASP A 32 -11.85 45.84 26.66
N ARG A 33 -12.57 46.60 25.82
CA ARG A 33 -12.11 47.22 24.58
C ARG A 33 -12.01 48.72 24.86
N THR A 34 -10.82 49.31 24.85
CA THR A 34 -10.60 50.65 24.25
C THR A 34 -9.11 51.03 24.16
N ALA A 35 -8.76 51.51 22.96
CA ALA A 35 -7.75 52.51 22.59
C ALA A 35 -6.33 52.45 23.19
N LEU A 36 -5.33 52.35 22.31
CA LEU A 36 -4.35 53.43 22.09
C LEU A 36 -3.51 53.17 20.83
N GLN A 37 -3.47 54.20 19.98
CA GLN A 37 -2.57 54.35 18.84
C GLN A 37 -1.10 54.26 19.27
N VAL A 38 -0.20 53.94 18.34
CA VAL A 38 1.04 54.71 18.08
C VAL A 38 1.76 54.19 16.81
N ASN A 39 1.93 55.13 15.88
CA ASN A 39 3.02 55.44 14.95
C ASN A 39 3.65 54.41 14.00
N LYS A 40 3.49 54.78 12.72
CA LYS A 40 4.24 54.36 11.53
C LYS A 40 5.37 55.39 11.28
N PRO A 41 6.59 54.98 10.88
CA PRO A 41 7.49 55.86 10.16
C PRO A 41 7.36 55.66 8.65
N ALA A 42 7.39 56.77 7.90
CA ALA A 42 7.46 56.86 6.46
C ALA A 42 8.80 57.48 6.04
N ALA A 43 9.32 57.05 4.88
CA ALA A 43 10.18 57.77 3.93
C ALA A 43 10.68 56.71 2.92
N ASP A 44 10.19 56.69 1.67
CA ASP A 44 10.55 57.53 0.50
C ASP A 44 11.49 56.78 -0.45
N SER A 45 10.95 56.36 -1.61
CA SER A 45 11.67 56.37 -2.89
C SER A 45 10.75 56.09 -4.08
N PRO A 46 11.08 56.58 -5.28
CA PRO A 46 10.11 56.94 -6.30
C PRO A 46 9.76 55.76 -7.23
N HIS A 47 8.50 55.74 -7.65
CA HIS A 47 7.96 54.87 -8.67
C HIS A 47 8.63 55.14 -10.04
N VAL A 48 9.29 54.11 -10.59
CA VAL A 48 9.67 54.03 -12.01
C VAL A 48 8.73 53.03 -12.69
N PRO A 49 7.98 53.41 -13.74
CA PRO A 49 7.10 52.49 -14.46
C PRO A 49 7.90 51.59 -15.43
N PRO A 50 7.46 50.34 -15.69
CA PRO A 50 8.17 49.40 -16.55
C PRO A 50 8.03 49.79 -18.04
N PRO A 51 9.07 49.56 -18.87
CA PRO A 51 8.99 49.87 -20.29
C PRO A 51 8.18 48.82 -21.05
N ALA A 52 7.34 49.31 -21.95
CA ALA A 52 6.59 48.55 -22.94
C ALA A 52 7.55 47.81 -23.89
N ALA A 53 7.36 46.51 -24.02
CA ALA A 53 8.03 45.71 -25.06
C ALA A 53 7.28 45.91 -26.39
N ALA A 54 7.96 46.56 -27.32
CA ALA A 54 7.52 46.73 -28.70
C ALA A 54 7.62 45.40 -29.46
N ALA A 55 6.53 45.03 -30.12
CA ALA A 55 6.48 43.97 -31.11
C ALA A 55 7.27 44.38 -32.37
N ALA A 56 8.14 43.48 -32.84
CA ALA A 56 8.71 43.52 -34.19
C ALA A 56 8.29 42.25 -34.95
N PRO A 57 7.96 42.35 -36.25
CA PRO A 57 7.42 41.24 -37.03
C PRO A 57 8.54 40.33 -37.54
N VAL A 58 8.39 39.02 -37.34
CA VAL A 58 9.25 38.01 -37.97
C VAL A 58 8.61 37.58 -39.29
N SER A 59 9.32 37.80 -40.38
CA SER A 59 8.98 37.37 -41.74
C SER A 59 9.19 35.85 -41.92
N PRO A 60 8.41 35.18 -42.79
CA PRO A 60 8.48 33.73 -42.97
C PRO A 60 9.63 33.32 -43.92
N PRO A 61 10.25 32.13 -43.74
CA PRO A 61 11.10 31.53 -44.76
C PRO A 61 10.26 30.80 -45.84
N PRO A 62 10.81 30.62 -47.06
CA PRO A 62 10.08 30.15 -48.25
C PRO A 62 9.95 28.61 -48.34
N PRO A 63 9.14 28.07 -49.27
CA PRO A 63 8.74 26.66 -49.27
C PRO A 63 9.59 25.74 -50.15
N SER A 64 9.59 24.46 -49.75
CA SER A 64 9.75 23.22 -50.55
C SER A 64 11.10 22.92 -51.21
N GLN A 65 11.64 21.73 -50.94
CA GLN A 65 11.68 20.59 -51.88
C GLN A 65 12.70 19.54 -51.40
N GLN A 66 12.21 18.34 -51.03
CA GLN A 66 12.60 17.07 -51.68
C GLN A 66 11.90 15.89 -51.02
N GLN A 67 10.87 15.40 -51.71
CA GLN A 67 10.39 14.02 -51.66
C GLN A 67 11.25 13.13 -52.58
N LYS A 68 11.16 11.81 -52.31
CA LYS A 68 11.66 10.60 -53.00
C LYS A 68 12.69 9.92 -52.11
N GLN A 69 12.51 8.70 -51.60
CA GLN A 69 11.85 7.48 -52.07
C GLN A 69 11.82 6.55 -50.82
N GLN A 70 10.79 5.79 -50.47
CA GLN A 70 10.22 4.66 -51.19
C GLN A 70 8.85 4.30 -50.56
N GLU A 71 7.85 4.16 -51.44
CA GLU A 71 6.60 3.46 -51.18
C GLU A 71 6.86 1.96 -51.05
N GLY A 72 6.04 1.27 -50.24
CA GLY A 72 5.86 -0.18 -50.38
C GLY A 72 5.55 -0.92 -49.08
N SER A 73 4.35 -0.74 -48.53
CA SER A 73 3.44 -1.83 -48.11
C SER A 73 2.43 -1.32 -47.07
N GLN A 74 1.30 -0.81 -47.55
CA GLN A 74 0.06 -0.87 -46.79
C GLN A 74 -0.32 -2.34 -46.60
N LYS A 75 -0.18 -2.83 -45.37
CA LYS A 75 -0.92 -3.99 -44.87
C LYS A 75 -1.29 -3.70 -43.42
N GLN A 76 -2.57 -3.42 -43.22
CA GLN A 76 -3.35 -3.59 -41.98
C GLN A 76 -2.63 -3.22 -40.68
N LEU A 77 -2.72 -1.95 -40.31
CA LEU A 77 -2.75 -1.53 -38.91
C LEU A 77 -4.15 -1.88 -38.37
N ASN A 78 -4.27 -3.10 -37.84
CA ASN A 78 -5.29 -3.50 -36.88
C ASN A 78 -4.55 -4.33 -35.84
N ASP A 79 -4.00 -3.67 -34.82
CA ASP A 79 -3.59 -4.28 -33.56
C ASP A 79 -3.81 -3.25 -32.46
N GLU A 80 -5.07 -2.82 -32.31
CA GLU A 80 -5.61 -2.48 -31.00
C GLU A 80 -6.12 -3.79 -30.40
N ASN A 81 -5.23 -4.53 -29.74
CA ASN A 81 -5.65 -5.59 -28.84
C ASN A 81 -4.56 -5.92 -27.81
N SER A 82 -4.48 -5.06 -26.80
CA SER A 82 -3.97 -5.46 -25.48
C SER A 82 -5.04 -5.17 -24.44
N ASP A 83 -6.23 -5.75 -24.64
CA ASP A 83 -7.29 -5.79 -23.65
C ASP A 83 -6.85 -6.68 -22.47
N GLU A 84 -6.31 -5.97 -21.50
CA GLU A 84 -6.20 -6.18 -20.06
C GLU A 84 -6.85 -7.48 -19.51
N LYS A 85 -5.99 -8.43 -19.16
CA LYS A 85 -6.29 -9.83 -18.80
C LYS A 85 -6.74 -10.04 -17.34
N ASN A 86 -7.79 -9.35 -16.89
CA ASN A 86 -8.55 -9.85 -15.74
C ASN A 86 -10.02 -10.06 -16.14
N THR A 87 -10.36 -11.32 -16.39
CA THR A 87 -11.59 -11.75 -17.06
C THR A 87 -12.37 -12.76 -16.23
N LEU A 88 -12.41 -12.62 -14.90
CA LEU A 88 -13.34 -13.41 -14.08
C LEU A 88 -14.79 -12.99 -14.41
N GLN A 89 -15.27 -13.48 -15.55
CA GLN A 89 -16.59 -13.23 -16.11
C GLN A 89 -17.57 -14.21 -15.46
N GLY A 90 -18.60 -13.64 -14.82
CA GLY A 90 -19.60 -14.42 -14.11
C GLY A 90 -20.61 -13.55 -13.40
N THR A 91 -21.79 -14.11 -13.18
CA THR A 91 -22.86 -13.47 -12.43
C THR A 91 -22.36 -13.11 -11.04
N SER A 92 -22.64 -11.90 -10.59
CA SER A 92 -22.21 -11.38 -9.30
C SER A 92 -22.66 -12.25 -8.12
N TYR A 93 -21.91 -12.16 -7.02
CA TYR A 93 -22.27 -12.84 -5.77
C TYR A 93 -23.64 -12.34 -5.29
N SER A 94 -24.57 -13.27 -5.09
CA SER A 94 -25.97 -13.00 -4.72
C SER A 94 -26.22 -12.94 -3.21
N GLY A 95 -25.19 -13.23 -2.40
CA GLY A 95 -25.32 -13.18 -0.94
C GLY A 95 -25.24 -11.76 -0.39
N THR A 96 -25.79 -11.56 0.80
CA THR A 96 -25.83 -10.28 1.52
C THR A 96 -24.51 -9.91 2.21
N LYS A 97 -23.46 -10.71 1.98
CA LYS A 97 -22.16 -10.65 2.66
C LYS A 97 -21.04 -10.43 1.63
N PRO A 98 -19.88 -9.90 2.00
CA PRO A 98 -18.76 -9.79 1.07
C PRO A 98 -18.32 -11.16 0.53
N PRO A 99 -17.80 -11.24 -0.71
CA PRO A 99 -17.50 -12.50 -1.38
C PRO A 99 -16.33 -13.29 -0.76
N TYR A 100 -15.70 -12.80 0.30
CA TYR A 100 -14.61 -13.45 1.05
C TYR A 100 -15.00 -13.76 2.50
N GLU A 101 -16.19 -13.37 2.97
CA GLU A 101 -16.55 -13.54 4.38
C GLU A 101 -16.67 -15.03 4.72
N LYS A 102 -15.89 -15.52 5.68
CA LYS A 102 -15.87 -16.92 6.10
C LYS A 102 -17.28 -17.33 6.57
N VAL A 103 -17.80 -18.43 6.05
CA VAL A 103 -19.05 -19.02 6.57
C VAL A 103 -18.73 -19.69 7.91
N ASP A 104 -19.03 -19.02 9.00
CA ASP A 104 -18.79 -19.52 10.35
C ASP A 104 -19.49 -20.88 10.58
N GLY A 105 -18.70 -21.95 10.55
CA GLY A 105 -19.06 -23.23 11.16
C GLY A 105 -18.98 -23.13 12.69
N LYS A 106 -20.06 -22.63 13.33
CA LYS A 106 -20.39 -22.72 14.77
C LYS A 106 -19.23 -22.57 15.78
N SER A 107 -19.00 -21.30 16.14
CA SER A 107 -18.74 -20.69 17.47
C SER A 107 -17.93 -21.41 18.56
N ASN A 108 -16.94 -20.70 19.08
CA ASN A 108 -16.90 -20.39 20.52
C ASN A 108 -16.81 -18.87 20.72
N LYS A 109 -17.90 -18.29 21.23
CA LYS A 109 -17.97 -16.93 21.77
C LYS A 109 -17.09 -16.85 23.03
N ILE A 110 -16.08 -15.97 23.06
CA ILE A 110 -15.73 -15.21 24.26
C ILE A 110 -15.42 -13.75 23.88
N LEU A 111 -16.39 -12.91 24.23
CA LEU A 111 -16.39 -11.49 24.59
C LEU A 111 -15.29 -10.54 24.07
N ALA A 112 -15.72 -9.65 23.17
CA ALA A 112 -15.38 -8.24 23.24
C ALA A 112 -16.03 -7.65 24.51
N ASP A 113 -15.24 -7.31 25.52
CA ASP A 113 -15.73 -6.62 26.71
C ASP A 113 -15.64 -5.10 26.53
N LYS A 114 -16.81 -4.48 26.64
CA LYS A 114 -17.02 -3.03 26.80
C LYS A 114 -16.55 -2.59 28.18
N LEU A 115 -15.87 -1.46 28.24
CA LEU A 115 -15.80 -0.64 29.45
C LEU A 115 -17.13 0.08 29.67
N ASP A 116 -17.62 -0.13 30.89
CA ASP A 116 -18.94 0.14 31.46
C ASP A 116 -19.12 1.61 31.86
N THR A 117 -20.35 2.13 31.73
CA THR A 117 -20.85 3.22 32.57
C THR A 117 -22.17 2.79 33.22
N THR A 118 -22.09 2.65 34.55
CA THR A 118 -23.11 2.75 35.61
C THR A 118 -24.33 3.62 35.28
N LYS A 119 -25.57 3.47 35.79
CA LYS A 119 -26.08 2.92 37.07
C LYS A 119 -27.63 2.86 37.04
N ASN A 120 -28.18 1.85 37.72
CA ASN A 120 -29.43 1.76 38.50
C ASN A 120 -30.56 2.82 38.38
N SER A 121 -31.80 2.35 38.15
CA SER A 121 -32.90 2.48 39.13
C SER A 121 -34.05 1.47 38.86
N LYS A 122 -34.44 0.72 39.91
CA LYS A 122 -35.75 0.05 40.13
C LYS A 122 -36.54 0.91 41.15
N PRO A 123 -37.83 0.68 41.50
CA PRO A 123 -38.69 -0.52 41.34
C PRO A 123 -40.11 -0.18 40.80
N ASN A 124 -41.03 -1.10 40.46
CA ASN A 124 -41.81 -1.97 41.35
C ASN A 124 -42.78 -2.81 40.47
N GLN A 125 -42.99 -4.11 40.75
CA GLN A 125 -44.25 -4.71 41.25
C GLN A 125 -45.47 -4.45 40.33
N GLN A 126 -46.23 -5.44 39.83
CA GLN A 126 -46.85 -6.59 40.49
C GLN A 126 -47.67 -7.34 39.42
N GLN A 127 -47.90 -8.65 39.63
CA GLN A 127 -49.15 -9.40 39.36
C GLN A 127 -49.66 -9.45 37.88
N GLN A 128 -50.34 -10.47 37.37
CA GLN A 128 -50.92 -11.70 37.86
C GLN A 128 -51.23 -12.58 36.64
N GLN A 129 -51.29 -13.89 36.90
CA GLN A 129 -51.99 -14.92 36.14
C GLN A 129 -53.42 -14.52 35.74
N ASN A 130 -53.94 -14.91 34.55
CA ASN A 130 -54.85 -16.07 34.37
C ASN A 130 -55.75 -16.03 33.10
N THR A 131 -55.83 -17.19 32.44
CA THR A 131 -56.98 -17.89 31.81
C THR A 131 -57.87 -17.30 30.69
N GLN A 132 -57.85 -18.06 29.58
CA GLN A 132 -58.97 -18.75 28.89
C GLN A 132 -60.05 -18.01 28.07
N LYS A 133 -60.16 -18.50 26.82
CA LYS A 133 -61.34 -18.94 26.03
C LYS A 133 -62.46 -17.95 25.70
N GLY A 134 -62.78 -17.88 24.41
CA GLY A 134 -64.11 -17.54 23.91
C GLY A 134 -64.11 -17.31 22.40
N ALA A 135 -64.71 -18.24 21.67
CA ALA A 135 -64.82 -18.25 20.21
C ALA A 135 -66.02 -17.44 19.70
N SER A 136 -65.92 -16.92 18.47
CA SER A 136 -67.08 -16.71 17.58
C SER A 136 -66.61 -16.64 16.12
N GLU A 137 -67.05 -17.61 15.33
CA GLU A 137 -66.93 -17.69 13.88
C GLU A 137 -67.96 -16.76 13.21
N GLU A 138 -67.64 -16.16 12.05
CA GLU A 138 -68.58 -16.07 10.92
C GLU A 138 -67.88 -15.81 9.56
N LYS A 139 -68.06 -16.81 8.67
CA LYS A 139 -68.34 -16.78 7.22
C LYS A 139 -67.33 -16.20 6.18
N SER A 140 -66.66 -17.17 5.55
CA SER A 140 -66.60 -17.46 4.09
C SER A 140 -66.33 -16.36 3.05
N ALA A 141 -65.22 -16.51 2.34
CA ALA A 141 -65.20 -16.56 0.88
C ALA A 141 -63.96 -17.35 0.40
N GLN A 142 -64.19 -18.53 -0.17
CA GLN A 142 -63.17 -19.32 -0.86
C GLN A 142 -62.82 -18.65 -2.20
N ASN A 143 -61.53 -18.44 -2.44
CA ASN A 143 -61.01 -18.43 -3.79
C ASN A 143 -59.76 -19.31 -3.87
N LYS A 144 -59.81 -20.21 -4.85
CA LYS A 144 -58.87 -21.29 -5.18
C LYS A 144 -57.45 -20.74 -5.38
N ILE A 145 -56.48 -21.20 -4.58
CA ILE A 145 -55.07 -21.13 -4.94
C ILE A 145 -54.68 -22.53 -5.43
N THR A 146 -54.43 -22.61 -6.73
CA THR A 146 -53.77 -23.71 -7.41
C THR A 146 -52.39 -23.90 -6.80
N THR A 147 -52.09 -25.12 -6.35
CA THR A 147 -50.75 -25.58 -6.00
C THR A 147 -49.81 -25.36 -7.19
N PRO A 148 -48.73 -24.57 -7.04
CA PRO A 148 -47.61 -24.62 -7.97
C PRO A 148 -46.88 -25.95 -7.77
N GLU A 149 -46.62 -26.62 -8.88
CA GLU A 149 -45.76 -27.79 -8.99
C GLU A 149 -44.47 -27.61 -8.17
N GLU A 150 -44.06 -28.69 -7.49
CA GLU A 150 -42.71 -28.82 -6.95
C GLU A 150 -41.72 -28.74 -8.11
N VAL A 151 -41.23 -27.54 -8.40
CA VAL A 151 -39.97 -27.37 -9.11
C VAL A 151 -38.89 -27.84 -8.14
N SER A 152 -38.33 -29.00 -8.41
CA SER A 152 -37.16 -29.52 -7.69
C SER A 152 -36.03 -28.52 -7.81
N MET A 153 -35.81 -27.71 -6.78
CA MET A 153 -34.54 -27.02 -6.59
C MET A 153 -33.55 -28.07 -6.13
N ASP A 154 -32.69 -28.49 -7.05
CA ASP A 154 -31.48 -29.23 -6.77
C ASP A 154 -30.63 -28.44 -5.76
N ASN A 155 -30.74 -28.78 -4.49
CA ASN A 155 -29.83 -28.35 -3.42
C ASN A 155 -28.58 -29.26 -3.41
N GLY A 156 -27.98 -29.50 -4.58
CA GLY A 156 -26.64 -30.03 -4.68
C GLY A 156 -25.67 -28.99 -4.14
N LYS A 157 -25.15 -29.20 -2.92
CA LYS A 157 -24.00 -28.43 -2.42
C LYS A 157 -22.83 -28.70 -3.34
N CYS A 158 -22.59 -27.81 -4.29
CA CYS A 158 -21.31 -27.73 -4.97
C CYS A 158 -20.24 -27.47 -3.89
N ASN A 159 -19.24 -28.35 -3.83
CA ASN A 159 -18.10 -28.27 -2.92
C ASN A 159 -16.81 -28.20 -3.75
N ASP A 160 -16.84 -27.51 -4.89
CA ASP A 160 -15.67 -27.32 -5.73
C ASP A 160 -14.73 -26.33 -5.04
N ILE A 161 -13.73 -26.93 -4.39
CA ILE A 161 -12.61 -26.22 -3.79
C ILE A 161 -11.43 -26.31 -4.74
N ASP A 162 -10.96 -25.16 -5.19
CA ASP A 162 -9.75 -25.01 -6.00
C ASP A 162 -8.72 -24.18 -5.24
N TYR A 163 -7.44 -24.39 -5.57
CA TYR A 163 -6.31 -23.75 -4.91
C TYR A 163 -5.50 -22.94 -5.91
N VAL A 164 -4.79 -21.92 -5.45
CA VAL A 164 -3.79 -21.19 -6.25
C VAL A 164 -2.55 -20.98 -5.39
N VAL A 165 -1.37 -21.26 -5.96
CA VAL A 165 -0.07 -20.98 -5.35
C VAL A 165 0.54 -19.77 -6.06
N MET A 166 0.75 -18.68 -5.33
CA MET A 166 1.41 -17.48 -5.83
C MET A 166 2.68 -17.23 -5.04
N ILE A 167 3.81 -17.07 -5.73
CA ILE A 167 5.08 -16.69 -5.13
C ILE A 167 5.41 -15.25 -5.50
N ASP A 168 5.48 -14.39 -4.48
CA ASP A 168 6.02 -13.04 -4.60
C ASP A 168 7.53 -13.06 -4.37
N ALA A 169 8.30 -12.84 -5.43
CA ALA A 169 9.74 -12.70 -5.37
C ALA A 169 10.15 -11.22 -5.23
N GLY A 170 9.97 -10.72 -4.00
CA GLY A 170 10.37 -9.39 -3.55
C GLY A 170 11.88 -9.15 -3.55
N SER A 171 12.27 -7.87 -3.45
CA SER A 171 13.69 -7.47 -3.40
C SER A 171 14.40 -7.85 -2.09
N THR A 172 13.67 -7.88 -0.98
CA THR A 172 14.21 -8.16 0.36
C THR A 172 13.94 -9.57 0.86
N GLY A 173 13.08 -10.33 0.17
CA GLY A 173 12.63 -11.64 0.54
C GLY A 173 11.63 -12.20 -0.47
N SER A 174 11.35 -13.50 -0.38
CA SER A 174 10.33 -14.18 -1.18
C SER A 174 9.20 -14.69 -0.28
N ARG A 175 7.97 -14.71 -0.79
CA ARG A 175 6.78 -15.16 -0.07
C ARG A 175 6.01 -16.18 -0.88
N VAL A 176 5.32 -17.10 -0.21
CA VAL A 176 4.29 -17.94 -0.83
C VAL A 176 2.94 -17.59 -0.23
N HIS A 177 1.95 -17.55 -1.11
CA HIS A 177 0.54 -17.45 -0.78
C HIS A 177 -0.15 -18.68 -1.37
N VAL A 178 -0.79 -19.47 -0.51
CA VAL A 178 -1.60 -20.62 -0.93
C VAL A 178 -3.05 -20.29 -0.61
N TYR A 179 -3.78 -19.91 -1.64
CA TYR A 179 -5.18 -19.54 -1.51
C TYR A 179 -6.08 -20.76 -1.74
N GLU A 180 -7.12 -20.87 -0.92
CA GLU A 180 -8.18 -21.86 -1.03
C GLU A 180 -9.48 -21.14 -1.38
N PHE A 181 -10.13 -21.52 -2.47
CA PHE A 181 -11.34 -20.88 -2.97
C PHE A 181 -12.50 -21.86 -3.12
N ASN A 182 -13.70 -21.41 -2.77
CA ASN A 182 -14.95 -21.99 -3.24
C ASN A 182 -15.26 -21.42 -4.62
N THR A 183 -15.15 -22.25 -5.66
CA THR A 183 -15.36 -21.86 -7.07
C THR A 183 -16.79 -22.15 -7.57
N CYS A 184 -17.67 -22.61 -6.69
CA CYS A 184 -19.10 -22.79 -6.99
C CYS A 184 -19.85 -21.46 -7.14
N VAL A 185 -19.28 -20.38 -6.63
CA VAL A 185 -19.82 -19.04 -6.74
C VAL A 185 -18.94 -18.20 -7.67
N LYS A 186 -19.57 -17.22 -8.32
CA LYS A 186 -18.88 -16.22 -9.13
C LYS A 186 -19.11 -14.82 -8.53
N PRO A 187 -18.07 -13.99 -8.40
CA PRO A 187 -16.65 -14.37 -8.43
C PRO A 187 -16.31 -15.41 -7.34
N PRO A 188 -15.21 -16.18 -7.47
CA PRO A 188 -14.82 -17.19 -6.48
C PRO A 188 -14.73 -16.61 -5.07
N GLN A 189 -15.15 -17.38 -4.08
CA GLN A 189 -15.08 -16.99 -2.68
C GLN A 189 -13.79 -17.47 -2.04
N LEU A 190 -13.01 -16.56 -1.49
CA LEU A 190 -11.82 -16.88 -0.71
C LEU A 190 -12.22 -17.53 0.62
N LEU A 191 -11.67 -18.72 0.91
CA LEU A 191 -11.91 -19.47 2.14
C LEU A 191 -10.76 -19.31 3.14
N SER A 192 -9.52 -19.46 2.65
CA SER A 192 -8.32 -19.29 3.47
C SER A 192 -7.10 -18.92 2.64
N GLU A 193 -6.12 -18.33 3.32
CA GLU A 193 -4.76 -18.10 2.84
C GLU A 193 -3.79 -18.78 3.81
N GLU A 194 -2.83 -19.53 3.27
CA GLU A 194 -1.60 -19.91 3.99
C GLU A 194 -0.45 -19.04 3.48
N PHE A 195 0.31 -18.45 4.40
CA PHE A 195 1.35 -17.47 4.09
C PHE A 195 2.66 -17.80 4.80
N GLU A 196 3.78 -17.76 4.07
CA GLU A 196 5.13 -17.87 4.62
C GLU A 196 6.10 -16.92 3.88
N MET A 197 7.07 -16.34 4.58
CA MET A 197 8.07 -15.43 4.01
C MET A 197 9.49 -15.84 4.41
N LEU A 198 10.42 -15.79 3.45
CA LEU A 198 11.85 -16.02 3.65
C LEU A 198 12.69 -14.82 3.23
N LYS A 199 13.94 -14.78 3.72
CA LYS A 199 15.00 -13.88 3.28
C LYS A 199 16.26 -14.70 2.96
N PRO A 200 17.10 -14.27 1.99
CA PRO A 200 16.95 -13.09 1.14
C PRO A 200 16.00 -13.33 -0.06
N GLY A 201 15.73 -12.29 -0.86
CA GLY A 201 14.99 -12.41 -2.12
C GLY A 201 15.86 -12.90 -3.28
N LEU A 202 15.22 -13.28 -4.40
CA LEU A 202 15.91 -13.85 -5.59
C LEU A 202 17.04 -12.98 -6.14
N SER A 203 16.92 -11.65 -6.05
CA SER A 203 17.95 -10.73 -6.55
C SER A 203 19.30 -10.83 -5.82
N SER A 204 19.34 -11.46 -4.63
CA SER A 204 20.55 -11.59 -3.83
C SER A 204 21.52 -12.65 -4.35
N PHE A 205 21.04 -13.58 -5.18
CA PHE A 205 21.82 -14.68 -5.73
C PHE A 205 22.64 -14.29 -6.97
N ASP A 206 22.34 -13.16 -7.60
CA ASP A 206 23.05 -12.58 -8.73
C ASP A 206 23.20 -13.54 -9.94
N THR A 207 24.28 -14.34 -9.97
CA THR A 207 24.54 -15.33 -11.03
C THR A 207 24.34 -16.78 -10.58
N ASP A 208 24.05 -17.04 -9.31
CA ASP A 208 23.74 -18.37 -8.78
C ASP A 208 22.26 -18.71 -9.00
N THR A 209 21.92 -19.08 -10.24
CA THR A 209 20.52 -19.37 -10.63
C THR A 209 19.95 -20.58 -9.89
N VAL A 210 20.75 -21.63 -9.69
CA VAL A 210 20.34 -22.85 -8.99
C VAL A 210 20.09 -22.57 -7.52
N GLY A 211 20.96 -21.80 -6.86
CA GLY A 211 20.74 -21.34 -5.49
C GLY A 211 19.47 -20.49 -5.37
N ALA A 212 19.21 -19.61 -6.34
CA ALA A 212 18.00 -18.80 -6.38
C ALA A 212 16.73 -19.67 -6.46
N ALA A 213 16.69 -20.68 -7.34
CA ALA A 213 15.55 -21.58 -7.47
C ALA A 213 15.32 -22.41 -6.20
N LYS A 214 16.38 -23.02 -5.65
CA LYS A 214 16.32 -23.81 -4.40
C LYS A 214 15.95 -22.98 -3.18
N SER A 215 16.20 -21.67 -3.19
CA SER A 215 15.78 -20.79 -2.10
C SER A 215 14.27 -20.76 -1.90
N LEU A 216 13.48 -21.15 -2.92
CA LEU A 216 12.03 -21.25 -2.86
C LEU A 216 11.54 -22.61 -2.31
N ASP A 217 12.41 -23.60 -2.10
CA ASP A 217 12.00 -24.94 -1.65
C ASP A 217 11.21 -24.91 -0.33
N PRO A 218 11.65 -24.19 0.73
CA PRO A 218 10.89 -24.21 1.98
C PRO A 218 9.50 -23.55 1.83
N LEU A 219 9.34 -22.62 0.89
CA LEU A 219 8.05 -22.02 0.55
C LEU A 219 7.14 -23.00 -0.21
N LEU A 220 7.70 -23.72 -1.17
CA LEU A 220 6.96 -24.73 -1.94
C LEU A 220 6.54 -25.93 -1.07
N GLU A 221 7.32 -26.26 -0.04
CA GLU A 221 6.95 -27.25 0.97
C GLU A 221 5.72 -26.83 1.81
N VAL A 222 5.53 -25.54 2.06
CA VAL A 222 4.29 -25.03 2.68
C VAL A 222 3.11 -25.29 1.75
N ALA A 223 3.26 -24.99 0.46
CA ALA A 223 2.22 -25.26 -0.54
C ALA A 223 1.88 -26.75 -0.66
N LEU A 224 2.88 -27.64 -0.67
CA LEU A 224 2.67 -29.09 -0.71
C LEU A 224 1.89 -29.62 0.50
N LYS A 225 2.12 -29.04 1.68
CA LYS A 225 1.40 -29.42 2.91
C LYS A 225 -0.04 -28.91 2.92
N LYS A 226 -0.28 -27.70 2.40
CA LYS A 226 -1.60 -27.07 2.39
C LYS A 226 -2.52 -27.64 1.30
N VAL A 227 -2.00 -27.93 0.10
CA VAL A 227 -2.80 -28.40 -1.04
C VAL A 227 -2.97 -29.94 -1.00
N PRO A 228 -4.20 -30.47 -0.99
CA PRO A 228 -4.45 -31.91 -1.00
C PRO A 228 -3.78 -32.63 -2.17
N LYS A 229 -3.24 -33.84 -1.93
CA LYS A 229 -2.43 -34.57 -2.93
C LYS A 229 -3.11 -34.75 -4.28
N ASN A 230 -4.41 -35.05 -4.28
CA ASN A 230 -5.24 -35.23 -5.47
C ASN A 230 -5.61 -33.93 -6.20
N LYS A 231 -5.28 -32.77 -5.63
CA LYS A 231 -5.51 -31.43 -6.21
C LYS A 231 -4.22 -30.76 -6.69
N GLN A 232 -3.05 -31.23 -6.23
CA GLN A 232 -1.75 -30.63 -6.53
C GLN A 232 -1.49 -30.49 -8.04
N SER A 233 -1.74 -31.54 -8.81
CA SER A 233 -1.54 -31.54 -10.27
C SER A 233 -2.40 -30.54 -11.04
N CYS A 234 -3.55 -30.14 -10.47
CA CYS A 234 -4.49 -29.18 -11.04
C CYS A 234 -4.48 -27.83 -10.30
N THR A 235 -3.48 -27.58 -9.46
CA THR A 235 -3.33 -26.32 -8.74
C THR A 235 -2.31 -25.46 -9.46
N PRO A 236 -2.69 -24.29 -10.00
CA PRO A 236 -1.76 -23.39 -10.65
C PRO A 236 -0.69 -22.87 -9.69
N VAL A 237 0.55 -22.83 -10.15
CA VAL A 237 1.65 -22.12 -9.50
C VAL A 237 2.20 -21.03 -10.42
N ALA A 238 2.33 -19.82 -9.87
CA ALA A 238 2.95 -18.68 -10.53
C ALA A 238 4.01 -18.04 -9.63
N VAL A 239 5.06 -17.50 -10.24
CA VAL A 239 6.11 -16.72 -9.58
C VAL A 239 6.18 -15.36 -10.25
N LYS A 240 6.04 -14.31 -9.45
CA LYS A 240 6.18 -12.95 -9.95
C LYS A 240 7.26 -12.24 -9.16
N ALA A 241 8.32 -11.88 -9.86
CA ALA A 241 9.36 -11.04 -9.30
C ALA A 241 8.97 -9.56 -9.42
N THR A 242 9.37 -8.75 -8.46
CA THR A 242 9.11 -7.31 -8.46
C THR A 242 10.33 -6.51 -8.93
N ALA A 243 10.32 -5.19 -8.70
CA ALA A 243 11.38 -4.26 -9.11
C ALA A 243 12.81 -4.68 -8.70
N GLY A 244 12.98 -5.46 -7.62
CA GLY A 244 14.29 -5.91 -7.17
C GLY A 244 15.04 -6.77 -8.18
N LEU A 245 14.35 -7.69 -8.85
CA LEU A 245 15.00 -8.59 -9.82
C LEU A 245 15.39 -7.83 -11.08
N ARG A 246 14.53 -6.92 -11.57
CA ARG A 246 14.80 -6.01 -12.70
C ARG A 246 16.17 -5.31 -12.60
N LEU A 247 16.56 -4.89 -11.40
CA LEU A 247 17.81 -4.17 -11.14
C LEU A 247 19.08 -5.03 -11.34
N LEU A 248 18.96 -6.35 -11.56
CA LEU A 248 20.08 -7.19 -11.98
C LEU A 248 20.39 -7.09 -13.48
N GLY A 249 19.49 -6.50 -14.26
CA GLY A 249 19.55 -6.49 -15.72
C GLY A 249 18.85 -7.72 -16.34
N GLU A 250 18.46 -7.57 -17.60
CA GLU A 250 17.60 -8.51 -18.32
C GLU A 250 18.19 -9.93 -18.36
N THR A 251 19.46 -10.07 -18.73
CA THR A 251 20.13 -11.38 -18.88
C THR A 251 20.11 -12.19 -17.58
N LYS A 252 20.48 -11.55 -16.46
CA LYS A 252 20.55 -12.23 -15.15
C LYS A 252 19.17 -12.56 -14.62
N SER A 253 18.25 -11.60 -14.72
CA SER A 253 16.87 -11.78 -14.28
C SER A 253 16.22 -12.94 -15.03
N LYS A 254 16.41 -12.99 -16.35
CA LYS A 254 15.90 -14.07 -17.19
C LYS A 254 16.50 -15.42 -16.81
N ALA A 255 17.82 -15.50 -16.62
CA ALA A 255 18.48 -16.75 -16.25
C ALA A 255 17.96 -17.31 -14.90
N ILE A 256 17.72 -16.44 -13.91
CA ILE A 256 17.10 -16.84 -12.63
C ILE A 256 15.68 -17.36 -12.86
N LEU A 257 14.85 -16.64 -13.61
CA LEU A 257 13.45 -17.02 -13.85
C LEU A 257 13.33 -18.31 -14.67
N ASP A 258 14.20 -18.52 -15.65
CA ASP A 258 14.26 -19.76 -16.45
C ASP A 258 14.63 -20.97 -15.56
N GLU A 259 15.56 -20.79 -14.62
CA GLU A 259 15.91 -21.84 -13.65
C GLU A 259 14.76 -22.12 -12.67
N VAL A 260 14.11 -21.07 -12.14
CA VAL A 260 12.91 -21.21 -11.30
C VAL A 260 11.80 -21.96 -12.03
N ARG A 261 11.59 -21.68 -13.32
CA ARG A 261 10.64 -22.39 -14.17
C ARG A 261 11.01 -23.87 -14.30
N SER A 262 12.25 -24.15 -14.68
CA SER A 262 12.76 -25.52 -14.79
C SER A 262 12.57 -26.30 -13.48
N HIS A 263 12.87 -25.68 -12.35
CA HIS A 263 12.72 -26.25 -11.01
C HIS A 263 11.26 -26.60 -10.68
N LEU A 264 10.33 -25.67 -10.88
CA LEU A 264 8.89 -25.91 -10.67
C LEU A 264 8.32 -26.98 -11.60
N GLU A 265 8.75 -26.99 -12.87
CA GLU A 265 8.29 -27.95 -13.87
C GLU A 265 8.86 -29.35 -13.63
N LYS A 266 10.05 -29.51 -13.04
CA LYS A 266 10.67 -30.83 -12.84
C LYS A 266 10.38 -31.43 -11.46
N ASP A 267 10.45 -30.62 -10.42
CA ASP A 267 10.58 -31.11 -9.05
C ASP A 267 9.28 -31.00 -8.23
N TYR A 268 8.28 -30.25 -8.73
CA TYR A 268 7.01 -30.02 -8.04
C TYR A 268 5.80 -30.46 -8.89
N PRO A 269 4.70 -30.91 -8.25
CA PRO A 269 3.52 -31.42 -8.94
C PRO A 269 2.58 -30.34 -9.48
N PHE A 270 2.76 -29.07 -9.08
CA PHE A 270 1.84 -27.99 -9.42
C PHE A 270 1.80 -27.67 -10.92
N ALA A 271 0.64 -27.21 -11.38
CA ALA A 271 0.45 -26.76 -12.75
C ALA A 271 1.15 -25.41 -12.97
N VAL A 272 2.34 -25.43 -13.54
CA VAL A 272 3.09 -24.20 -13.80
C VAL A 272 2.35 -23.35 -14.83
N VAL A 273 2.07 -22.10 -14.48
CA VAL A 273 1.43 -21.17 -15.42
C VAL A 273 2.39 -20.90 -16.58
N SER A 274 1.89 -21.08 -17.80
CA SER A 274 2.65 -20.88 -19.04
C SER A 274 2.91 -19.39 -19.28
N GLU A 275 3.78 -19.09 -20.24
CA GLU A 275 4.13 -17.72 -20.65
C GLU A 275 4.55 -16.85 -19.45
N ASP A 276 3.73 -15.86 -19.09
CA ASP A 276 3.97 -14.91 -18.02
C ASP A 276 3.86 -15.50 -16.61
N GLY A 277 3.58 -16.80 -16.45
CA GLY A 277 3.45 -17.44 -15.14
C GLY A 277 4.69 -17.36 -14.24
N ILE A 278 5.88 -17.22 -14.84
CA ILE A 278 7.15 -17.00 -14.14
C ILE A 278 7.83 -15.82 -14.81
N SER A 279 7.58 -14.62 -14.28
CA SER A 279 8.00 -13.38 -14.93
C SER A 279 8.25 -12.26 -13.92
N ILE A 280 8.78 -11.13 -14.41
CA ILE A 280 8.82 -9.90 -13.61
C ILE A 280 7.53 -9.12 -13.83
N MET A 281 6.78 -8.86 -12.76
CA MET A 281 5.48 -8.18 -12.81
C MET A 281 5.63 -6.70 -13.15
N ASP A 282 4.95 -6.23 -14.20
CA ASP A 282 4.85 -4.79 -14.52
C ASP A 282 4.36 -4.01 -13.29
N GLY A 283 4.94 -2.85 -13.02
CA GLY A 283 4.46 -1.97 -11.95
C GLY A 283 3.01 -1.56 -12.16
N LYS A 284 2.55 -1.48 -13.42
CA LYS A 284 1.14 -1.29 -13.77
C LYS A 284 0.25 -2.41 -13.21
N ASP A 285 0.62 -3.65 -13.50
CA ASP A 285 -0.10 -4.84 -13.03
C ASP A 285 -0.05 -4.96 -11.51
N GLU A 286 1.11 -4.70 -10.88
CA GLU A 286 1.30 -4.74 -9.43
C GLU A 286 0.29 -3.84 -8.71
N GLY A 287 0.17 -2.59 -9.13
CA GLY A 287 -0.77 -1.64 -8.55
C GLY A 287 -2.22 -2.09 -8.72
N VAL A 288 -2.61 -2.51 -9.92
CA VAL A 288 -3.99 -2.92 -10.22
C VAL A 288 -4.38 -4.17 -9.43
N TYR A 289 -3.51 -5.18 -9.37
CA TYR A 289 -3.78 -6.37 -8.58
C TYR A 289 -3.86 -6.07 -7.08
N ALA A 290 -3.04 -5.15 -6.57
CA ALA A 290 -3.15 -4.73 -5.17
C ALA A 290 -4.46 -3.98 -4.89
N TRP A 291 -4.93 -3.17 -5.85
CA TRP A 291 -6.25 -2.55 -5.79
C TRP A 291 -7.38 -3.58 -5.80
N VAL A 292 -7.29 -4.61 -6.64
CA VAL A 292 -8.25 -5.73 -6.69
C VAL A 292 -8.25 -6.46 -5.35
N THR A 293 -7.10 -6.81 -4.78
CA THR A 293 -7.00 -7.45 -3.46
C THR A 293 -7.72 -6.64 -2.39
N ALA A 294 -7.37 -5.36 -2.23
CA ALA A 294 -7.92 -4.54 -1.17
C ALA A 294 -9.44 -4.38 -1.33
N ASN A 295 -9.92 -4.06 -2.53
CA ASN A 295 -11.34 -3.85 -2.75
C ASN A 295 -12.15 -5.15 -2.74
N TYR A 296 -11.54 -6.28 -3.14
CA TYR A 296 -12.14 -7.60 -2.99
C TYR A 296 -12.31 -7.91 -1.52
N LEU A 297 -11.25 -7.79 -0.70
CA LEU A 297 -11.26 -8.03 0.76
C LEU A 297 -12.03 -6.98 1.58
N LEU A 298 -12.39 -5.83 1.01
CA LEU A 298 -13.30 -4.87 1.63
C LEU A 298 -14.76 -5.11 1.22
N GLY A 299 -15.00 -5.89 0.16
CA GLY A 299 -16.33 -6.19 -0.36
C GLY A 299 -16.85 -5.11 -1.30
N ASN A 300 -15.98 -4.19 -1.73
CA ASN A 300 -16.34 -3.11 -2.65
C ASN A 300 -16.52 -3.61 -4.10
N ILE A 301 -15.93 -4.77 -4.44
CA ILE A 301 -16.05 -5.41 -5.75
C ILE A 301 -16.49 -6.87 -5.61
N GLY A 302 -17.10 -7.41 -6.68
CA GLY A 302 -17.59 -8.80 -6.74
C GLY A 302 -19.03 -9.01 -6.26
N GLY A 303 -19.63 -8.01 -5.61
CA GLY A 303 -21.06 -7.96 -5.32
C GLY A 303 -21.89 -7.52 -6.53
N LYS A 304 -23.21 -7.72 -6.43
CA LYS A 304 -24.18 -7.34 -7.48
C LYS A 304 -24.27 -5.83 -7.70
N GLU A 305 -24.18 -5.05 -6.63
CA GLU A 305 -24.16 -3.60 -6.71
C GLU A 305 -22.71 -3.11 -6.80
N LYS A 306 -22.46 -2.14 -7.68
CA LYS A 306 -21.16 -1.46 -7.75
C LYS A 306 -21.05 -0.46 -6.60
N LEU A 307 -20.25 -0.80 -5.60
CA LEU A 307 -19.97 0.07 -4.46
C LEU A 307 -18.83 1.04 -4.76
N PRO A 308 -18.76 2.20 -4.05
CA PRO A 308 -17.57 3.05 -4.07
C PRO A 308 -16.34 2.27 -3.64
N THR A 309 -15.27 2.38 -4.43
CA THR A 309 -14.03 1.65 -4.22
C THR A 309 -13.05 2.48 -3.37
N ALA A 310 -12.15 1.79 -2.69
CA ALA A 310 -11.03 2.39 -1.97
C ALA A 310 -9.88 2.71 -2.95
N ALA A 311 -9.16 3.79 -2.68
CA ALA A 311 -7.87 4.06 -3.32
C ALA A 311 -6.78 3.26 -2.60
N VAL A 312 -5.78 2.84 -3.36
CA VAL A 312 -4.69 1.99 -2.89
C VAL A 312 -3.35 2.64 -3.18
N PHE A 313 -2.49 2.64 -2.16
CA PHE A 313 -1.11 3.07 -2.24
C PHE A 313 -0.20 1.97 -1.69
N ASP A 314 0.67 1.44 -2.54
CA ASP A 314 1.65 0.42 -2.15
C ASP A 314 3.05 1.05 -2.15
N LEU A 315 3.78 0.91 -1.05
CA LEU A 315 5.16 1.34 -0.95
C LEU A 315 6.08 0.13 -0.83
N GLY A 316 6.64 -0.26 -1.97
CA GLY A 316 7.68 -1.26 -2.07
C GLY A 316 9.08 -0.69 -1.80
N GLY A 317 10.10 -1.52 -1.96
CA GLY A 317 11.50 -1.08 -1.80
C GLY A 317 12.01 -0.28 -3.01
N GLY A 318 11.62 -0.68 -4.21
CA GLY A 318 12.09 -0.12 -5.49
C GLY A 318 11.13 0.91 -6.12
N SER A 319 9.83 0.75 -5.92
CA SER A 319 8.77 1.58 -6.50
C SER A 319 7.67 1.84 -5.48
N THR A 320 6.77 2.75 -5.83
CA THR A 320 5.49 2.93 -5.15
C THR A 320 4.38 3.03 -6.19
N GLN A 321 3.22 2.45 -5.88
CA GLN A 321 2.08 2.38 -6.75
C GLN A 321 0.93 3.19 -6.17
N ILE A 322 0.17 3.84 -7.04
CA ILE A 322 -1.08 4.54 -6.72
C ILE A 322 -2.15 4.07 -7.69
N VAL A 323 -3.28 3.62 -7.16
CA VAL A 323 -4.42 3.17 -7.97
C VAL A 323 -5.73 3.61 -7.33
N PHE A 324 -6.61 4.22 -8.13
CA PHE A 324 -7.95 4.60 -7.70
C PHE A 324 -8.90 4.71 -8.89
N GLU A 325 -10.20 4.68 -8.62
CA GLU A 325 -11.25 4.91 -9.61
C GLU A 325 -11.69 6.40 -9.55
N PRO A 326 -11.23 7.26 -10.48
CA PRO A 326 -11.68 8.65 -10.51
C PRO A 326 -13.09 8.78 -11.10
N ASP A 327 -13.80 9.83 -10.71
CA ASP A 327 -14.99 10.30 -11.41
C ASP A 327 -14.60 11.01 -12.71
N TYR A 328 -14.62 10.26 -13.81
CA TYR A 328 -14.30 10.73 -15.17
C TYR A 328 -15.27 11.79 -15.70
N LYS A 329 -16.37 12.10 -14.99
CA LYS A 329 -17.29 13.19 -15.38
C LYS A 329 -16.75 14.58 -15.05
N VAL A 330 -15.68 14.66 -14.26
CA VAL A 330 -14.99 15.91 -13.94
C VAL A 330 -14.02 16.22 -15.09
N ASP A 331 -14.07 17.44 -15.65
CA ASP A 331 -13.30 17.91 -16.84
C ASP A 331 -11.75 17.95 -16.67
N GLU A 332 -11.19 17.19 -15.72
CA GLU A 332 -9.76 17.15 -15.38
C GLU A 332 -9.08 15.79 -15.66
N VAL A 333 -9.72 14.94 -16.47
CA VAL A 333 -9.28 13.55 -16.65
C VAL A 333 -8.83 13.26 -18.09
N PRO A 334 -7.67 13.77 -18.54
CA PRO A 334 -6.96 13.19 -19.67
C PRO A 334 -6.27 11.90 -19.21
N VAL A 335 -7.05 10.92 -18.78
CA VAL A 335 -6.55 9.57 -18.52
C VAL A 335 -6.78 8.80 -19.80
N ASP A 336 -5.85 9.00 -20.72
CA ASP A 336 -5.75 8.25 -21.96
C ASP A 336 -4.34 7.65 -22.06
N GLY A 337 -4.22 6.52 -22.74
CA GLY A 337 -2.97 5.76 -22.80
C GLY A 337 -2.68 4.93 -21.55
N GLU A 338 -1.39 4.76 -21.22
CA GLU A 338 -0.91 3.70 -20.32
C GLU A 338 -1.40 3.80 -18.86
N THR A 339 -1.83 4.99 -18.40
CA THR A 339 -2.29 5.23 -17.02
C THR A 339 -3.75 4.87 -16.77
N LYS A 340 -4.52 4.65 -17.83
CA LYS A 340 -5.89 4.12 -17.76
C LYS A 340 -5.83 2.60 -17.69
N TYR A 341 -6.66 2.01 -16.83
CA TYR A 341 -6.86 0.56 -16.79
C TYR A 341 -8.36 0.24 -16.77
N HIS A 342 -8.85 -0.45 -17.78
CA HIS A 342 -10.22 -0.92 -17.90
C HIS A 342 -10.32 -2.44 -17.76
N PHE A 343 -11.16 -2.90 -16.84
CA PHE A 343 -11.41 -4.33 -16.70
C PHE A 343 -12.80 -4.60 -16.15
N THR A 344 -13.21 -5.87 -16.27
CA THR A 344 -14.48 -6.37 -15.74
C THR A 344 -14.22 -7.35 -14.61
N PHE A 345 -14.94 -7.20 -13.50
CA PHE A 345 -14.89 -8.14 -12.38
C PHE A 345 -16.31 -8.47 -11.91
N GLY A 346 -16.71 -9.73 -12.07
CA GLY A 346 -18.13 -10.11 -11.97
C GLY A 346 -18.94 -9.45 -13.08
N ASP A 347 -20.05 -8.80 -12.74
CA ASP A 347 -20.88 -8.06 -13.71
C ASP A 347 -20.50 -6.57 -13.84
N ASN A 348 -19.49 -6.11 -13.09
CA ASN A 348 -19.14 -4.69 -13.00
C ASN A 348 -17.89 -4.35 -13.80
N GLN A 349 -17.97 -3.24 -14.54
CA GLN A 349 -16.83 -2.63 -15.23
C GLN A 349 -16.18 -1.56 -14.36
N TYR A 350 -14.85 -1.56 -14.34
CA TYR A 350 -14.03 -0.60 -13.61
C TYR A 350 -13.08 0.09 -14.58
N THR A 351 -12.92 1.40 -14.39
CA THR A 351 -11.92 2.19 -15.09
C THR A 351 -11.08 2.88 -14.03
N LEU A 352 -9.82 2.48 -13.92
CA LEU A 352 -8.90 2.97 -12.91
C LEU A 352 -7.90 3.94 -13.53
N TYR A 353 -7.48 4.91 -12.71
CA TYR A 353 -6.16 5.49 -12.86
C TYR A 353 -5.18 4.59 -12.11
N GLN A 354 -4.07 4.26 -12.77
CA GLN A 354 -2.97 3.52 -12.17
C GLN A 354 -1.64 4.17 -12.55
N PHE A 355 -0.69 4.19 -11.62
CA PHE A 355 0.69 4.53 -11.93
C PHE A 355 1.68 3.89 -10.95
N SER A 356 2.86 3.53 -11.45
CA SER A 356 3.99 3.03 -10.67
C SER A 356 5.20 3.97 -10.78
N HIS A 357 5.53 4.64 -9.68
CA HIS A 357 6.73 5.49 -9.60
C HIS A 357 7.97 4.64 -9.32
N LEU A 358 8.57 4.08 -10.38
CA LEU A 358 9.84 3.36 -10.29
C LEU A 358 10.96 4.29 -9.78
N GLY A 359 11.78 3.79 -8.85
CA GLY A 359 12.83 4.59 -8.21
C GLY A 359 12.33 5.44 -7.04
N TYR A 360 11.06 5.31 -6.64
CA TYR A 360 10.48 6.04 -5.50
C TYR A 360 9.96 5.12 -4.39
N GLY A 361 10.30 3.83 -4.43
CA GLY A 361 10.11 2.95 -3.27
C GLY A 361 10.95 3.40 -2.06
N LEU A 362 10.66 2.89 -0.86
CA LEU A 362 11.27 3.39 0.38
C LEU A 362 12.81 3.40 0.34
N MET A 363 13.42 2.31 -0.13
CA MET A 363 14.88 2.20 -0.20
C MET A 363 15.49 3.14 -1.23
N GLN A 364 14.79 3.36 -2.35
CA GLN A 364 15.22 4.29 -3.39
C GLN A 364 15.04 5.75 -2.95
N GLY A 365 13.94 6.08 -2.28
CA GLY A 365 13.72 7.38 -1.64
C GLY A 365 14.79 7.69 -0.60
N ARG A 366 15.11 6.71 0.24
CA ARG A 366 16.22 6.78 1.20
C ARG A 366 17.55 7.07 0.52
N ASN A 367 17.88 6.32 -0.53
CA ASN A 367 19.08 6.57 -1.31
C ASN A 367 19.08 7.99 -1.89
N LYS A 368 18.00 8.44 -2.55
CA LYS A 368 17.90 9.80 -3.12
C LYS A 368 18.14 10.90 -2.10
N VAL A 369 17.58 10.79 -0.89
CA VAL A 369 17.81 11.77 0.19
C VAL A 369 19.29 11.74 0.61
N ASN A 370 19.86 10.56 0.81
CA ASN A 370 21.28 10.39 1.13
C ASN A 370 22.20 10.91 0.01
N GLN A 371 21.82 10.76 -1.26
CA GLN A 371 22.54 11.35 -2.40
C GLN A 371 22.58 12.88 -2.31
N LEU A 372 21.45 13.54 -1.98
CA LEU A 372 21.42 15.00 -1.83
C LEU A 372 22.33 15.47 -0.70
N VAL A 373 22.37 14.74 0.42
CA VAL A 373 23.28 15.03 1.53
C VAL A 373 24.74 14.85 1.11
N LEU A 374 25.05 13.73 0.45
CA LEU A 374 26.42 13.37 0.08
C LEU A 374 26.99 14.25 -1.04
N LYS A 375 26.20 14.56 -2.09
CA LYS A 375 26.64 15.40 -3.22
C LYS A 375 27.15 16.76 -2.78
N ASN A 376 26.53 17.35 -1.75
CA ASN A 376 26.97 18.62 -1.18
C ASN A 376 28.29 18.52 -0.39
N LYS A 377 28.80 17.31 -0.14
CA LYS A 377 30.01 17.02 0.64
C LYS A 377 31.11 16.32 -0.17
N LEU A 378 30.83 15.87 -1.39
CA LEU A 378 31.81 15.17 -2.24
C LEU A 378 33.09 15.96 -2.47
N SER A 379 33.01 17.28 -2.66
CA SER A 379 34.18 18.13 -2.88
C SER A 379 35.00 18.39 -1.61
N GLU A 380 34.42 18.16 -0.44
CA GLU A 380 35.04 18.43 0.86
C GLU A 380 35.67 17.16 1.48
N LEU A 381 35.17 15.98 1.09
CA LEU A 381 35.52 14.70 1.72
C LEU A 381 36.33 13.82 0.76
N ASN A 382 37.40 13.21 1.27
CA ASN A 382 38.13 12.18 0.52
C ASN A 382 37.40 10.84 0.64
N LEU A 383 36.43 10.60 -0.24
CA LEU A 383 35.60 9.40 -0.24
C LEU A 383 36.12 8.38 -1.25
N GLN A 384 36.26 7.12 -0.82
CA GLN A 384 36.55 6.02 -1.71
C GLN A 384 35.30 5.67 -2.52
N LYS A 385 35.47 5.62 -3.84
CA LYS A 385 34.47 5.07 -4.78
C LYS A 385 34.58 3.54 -4.82
N TYR A 386 33.43 2.88 -4.84
CA TYR A 386 33.29 1.43 -4.95
C TYR A 386 32.42 1.09 -6.17
N THR A 387 32.70 -0.05 -6.80
CA THR A 387 31.76 -0.71 -7.71
C THR A 387 30.69 -1.51 -6.94
N LYS A 388 29.65 -1.96 -7.63
CA LYS A 388 28.56 -2.79 -7.09
C LYS A 388 29.06 -4.10 -6.47
N LYS A 389 30.17 -4.64 -6.98
CA LYS A 389 30.80 -5.86 -6.43
C LYS A 389 31.58 -5.56 -5.16
N GLU A 390 32.33 -4.46 -5.14
CA GLU A 390 33.23 -4.08 -4.04
C GLU A 390 32.48 -3.48 -2.85
N VAL A 391 31.33 -2.84 -3.07
CA VAL A 391 30.54 -2.22 -1.99
C VAL A 391 29.97 -3.26 -1.02
N LYS A 392 29.79 -4.52 -1.46
CA LYS A 392 29.30 -5.60 -0.61
C LYS A 392 30.30 -5.90 0.51
N GLY A 393 29.92 -5.55 1.74
CA GLY A 393 30.75 -5.75 2.94
C GLY A 393 31.76 -4.63 3.20
N ALA A 394 31.80 -3.59 2.35
CA ALA A 394 32.61 -2.41 2.60
C ALA A 394 32.17 -1.68 3.89
N LYS A 395 33.14 -1.03 4.55
CA LYS A 395 32.94 -0.37 5.84
C LYS A 395 33.25 1.12 5.72
N ALA A 396 32.41 1.93 6.35
CA ALA A 396 32.56 3.38 6.34
C ALA A 396 33.73 3.82 7.23
N THR A 397 34.57 4.69 6.68
CA THR A 397 35.64 5.38 7.44
C THR A 397 35.35 6.87 7.65
N VAL A 398 34.36 7.41 6.94
CA VAL A 398 34.00 8.83 6.95
C VAL A 398 32.60 9.00 7.54
N ASP A 399 32.49 9.99 8.41
CA ASP A 399 31.22 10.41 8.99
C ASP A 399 30.66 11.63 8.25
N VAL A 400 29.38 11.57 7.89
CA VAL A 400 28.66 12.64 7.20
C VAL A 400 27.49 13.09 8.07
N SER A 401 27.45 14.38 8.39
CA SER A 401 26.31 14.98 9.10
C SER A 401 25.06 14.96 8.21
N ASN A 402 23.99 14.36 8.70
CA ASN A 402 22.74 14.16 7.97
C ASN A 402 21.55 14.56 8.85
N PRO A 403 20.77 15.60 8.50
CA PRO A 403 19.64 16.06 9.28
C PRO A 403 18.47 15.05 9.33
N CYS A 404 18.47 14.04 8.46
CA CYS A 404 17.49 12.96 8.46
C CYS A 404 17.83 11.81 9.42
N ILE A 405 18.97 11.88 10.10
CA ILE A 405 19.32 10.95 11.18
C ILE A 405 19.01 11.64 12.51
N PRO A 406 18.32 10.97 13.45
CA PRO A 406 18.00 11.58 14.74
C PRO A 406 19.27 12.00 15.51
N PRO A 407 19.20 13.06 16.33
CA PRO A 407 20.34 13.55 17.10
C PRO A 407 20.97 12.46 17.97
N GLY A 408 22.31 12.40 17.98
CA GLY A 408 23.07 11.39 18.72
C GLY A 408 23.03 9.97 18.14
N VAL A 409 22.28 9.73 17.06
CA VAL A 409 22.21 8.46 16.34
C VAL A 409 23.21 8.43 15.18
N VAL A 410 23.72 7.23 14.88
CA VAL A 410 24.61 6.97 13.74
C VAL A 410 24.08 5.79 12.94
N ALA A 411 23.71 6.04 11.69
CA ALA A 411 23.50 4.97 10.73
C ALA A 411 24.85 4.56 10.13
N LYS A 412 25.31 3.35 10.45
CA LYS A 412 26.62 2.85 10.04
C LYS A 412 26.57 2.22 8.65
N ASP A 413 27.70 2.29 7.95
CA ASP A 413 27.92 1.61 6.67
C ASP A 413 26.82 1.87 5.63
N VAL A 414 26.28 3.10 5.60
CA VAL A 414 25.24 3.49 4.66
C VAL A 414 25.83 3.51 3.26
N GLN A 415 25.33 2.63 2.41
CA GLN A 415 25.67 2.58 1.00
C GLN A 415 24.85 3.63 0.25
N VAL A 416 25.54 4.51 -0.47
CA VAL A 416 24.94 5.56 -1.30
C VAL A 416 25.38 5.35 -2.74
N GLU A 417 24.43 5.01 -3.60
CA GLU A 417 24.65 4.90 -5.04
C GLU A 417 24.47 6.30 -5.66
N LEU A 418 25.49 6.86 -6.32
CA LEU A 418 25.39 8.18 -6.99
C LEU A 418 25.18 8.11 -8.50
N GLY A 419 25.50 6.96 -9.10
CA GLY A 419 25.40 6.70 -10.52
C GLY A 419 25.55 5.20 -10.80
N GLU A 420 25.51 4.83 -12.08
CA GLU A 420 25.68 3.44 -12.48
C GLU A 420 27.07 2.92 -12.07
N ASP A 421 27.09 1.84 -11.29
CA ASP A 421 28.31 1.25 -10.72
C ASP A 421 29.17 2.23 -9.89
N GLU A 422 28.56 3.28 -9.32
CA GLU A 422 29.22 4.26 -8.47
C GLU A 422 28.60 4.31 -7.07
N PHE A 423 29.30 3.70 -6.12
CA PHE A 423 28.86 3.59 -4.73
C PHE A 423 29.87 4.23 -3.76
N TYR A 424 29.34 4.76 -2.66
CA TYR A 424 30.09 5.25 -1.52
C TYR A 424 29.54 4.64 -0.24
N VAL A 425 30.41 4.42 0.75
CA VAL A 425 30.00 3.88 2.06
C VAL A 425 30.41 4.86 3.15
N VAL A 426 29.41 5.41 3.84
CA VAL A 426 29.60 6.45 4.87
C VAL A 426 28.79 6.15 6.13
N ASN A 427 29.21 6.70 7.27
CA ASN A 427 28.38 6.73 8.46
C ASN A 427 27.55 8.02 8.44
N MET A 428 26.23 7.90 8.40
CA MET A 428 25.36 9.07 8.49
C MET A 428 25.09 9.40 9.96
N LYS A 429 25.52 10.58 10.40
CA LYS A 429 25.39 11.02 11.80
C LYS A 429 24.32 12.10 11.93
N GLY A 430 23.45 11.96 12.92
CA GLY A 430 22.53 13.02 13.29
C GLY A 430 23.25 14.24 13.86
N PRO A 431 22.58 15.40 13.92
CA PRO A 431 23.16 16.64 14.45
C PRO A 431 23.55 16.52 15.92
N SER A 432 24.65 17.20 16.31
CA SER A 432 25.27 17.07 17.63
C SER A 432 24.60 17.85 18.77
N SER A 433 23.71 18.80 18.48
CA SER A 433 23.06 19.63 19.51
C SER A 433 21.55 19.39 19.58
N LYS A 434 21.02 19.34 20.82
CA LYS A 434 19.59 19.20 21.10
C LYS A 434 18.77 20.41 20.59
N ASP A 435 19.38 21.59 20.53
CA ASP A 435 18.77 22.80 19.97
C ASP A 435 18.59 22.74 18.43
N SER A 436 19.23 21.76 17.76
CA SER A 436 19.09 21.52 16.32
C SER A 436 18.08 20.44 15.97
N THR A 437 17.31 19.93 16.93
CA THR A 437 16.32 18.83 16.74
C THR A 437 15.16 19.24 15.82
N VAL A 438 14.50 20.36 16.13
CA VAL A 438 13.38 20.91 15.33
C VAL A 438 13.86 21.38 13.94
N ALA A 439 15.07 21.93 13.91
CA ALA A 439 15.72 22.31 12.67
C ALA A 439 15.97 21.06 11.79
N GLY A 440 16.57 20.01 12.36
CA GLY A 440 16.92 18.76 11.69
C GLY A 440 15.73 18.08 11.03
N GLY A 441 14.63 17.89 11.77
CA GLY A 441 13.40 17.33 11.20
C GLY A 441 12.82 18.17 10.05
N SER A 442 12.83 19.50 10.17
CA SER A 442 12.35 20.40 9.11
C SER A 442 13.24 20.36 7.87
N GLN A 443 14.56 20.27 8.06
CA GLN A 443 15.53 20.14 6.97
C GLN A 443 15.42 18.77 6.29
N CYS A 444 15.20 17.70 7.06
CA CYS A 444 14.94 16.39 6.49
C CYS A 444 13.68 16.39 5.62
N ARG A 445 12.59 16.97 6.12
CA ARG A 445 11.37 17.16 5.35
C ARG A 445 11.63 17.93 4.05
N TYR A 446 12.40 19.01 4.08
CA TYR A 446 12.77 19.75 2.87
C TYR A 446 13.53 18.86 1.86
N LEU A 447 14.50 18.07 2.32
CA LEU A 447 15.22 17.12 1.45
C LEU A 447 14.28 16.06 0.86
N ALA A 448 13.38 15.52 1.68
CA ALA A 448 12.35 14.57 1.27
C ALA A 448 11.38 15.15 0.22
N GLU A 449 10.98 16.41 0.36
CA GLU A 449 10.15 17.11 -0.65
C GLU A 449 10.95 17.38 -1.94
N LYS A 450 12.25 17.71 -1.82
CA LYS A 450 13.11 17.97 -2.98
C LYS A 450 13.33 16.75 -3.86
N VAL A 451 13.46 15.55 -3.29
CA VAL A 451 13.65 14.32 -4.10
C VAL A 451 12.43 13.96 -4.96
N LEU A 452 11.24 14.46 -4.63
CA LEU A 452 10.03 14.25 -5.42
C LEU A 452 10.07 14.98 -6.76
N ASN A 453 10.92 15.99 -6.93
CA ASN A 453 11.05 16.72 -8.19
C ASN A 453 9.71 17.30 -8.69
N LYS A 454 9.01 18.02 -7.82
CA LYS A 454 7.69 18.64 -8.10
C LYS A 454 7.71 19.70 -9.20
N ASP A 455 8.88 20.30 -9.46
CA ASP A 455 9.08 21.34 -10.46
C ASP A 455 9.34 20.77 -11.87
N ALA A 456 9.36 19.44 -12.02
CA ALA A 456 9.50 18.78 -13.32
C ALA A 456 8.38 19.20 -14.28
N GLU A 457 8.70 19.24 -15.58
CA GLU A 457 7.76 19.60 -16.63
C GLU A 457 6.54 18.66 -16.59
N CYS A 458 5.35 19.26 -16.48
CA CYS A 458 4.08 18.54 -16.45
C CYS A 458 3.37 18.74 -17.80
N THR A 459 3.53 17.76 -18.68
CA THR A 459 2.96 17.80 -20.04
C THR A 459 1.44 17.64 -20.03
N SER A 460 0.91 16.85 -19.09
CA SER A 460 -0.53 16.61 -18.92
C SER A 460 -0.96 16.91 -17.49
N LYS A 461 -1.53 18.10 -17.28
CA LYS A 461 -2.00 18.55 -15.96
C LYS A 461 -3.32 17.85 -15.57
N PRO A 462 -3.60 17.69 -14.26
CA PRO A 462 -2.68 17.89 -13.13
C PRO A 462 -1.61 16.81 -13.03
N CYS A 463 -0.51 17.10 -12.33
CA CYS A 463 0.57 16.13 -12.08
C CYS A 463 0.82 15.92 -10.59
N SER A 464 1.26 14.71 -10.23
CA SER A 464 1.76 14.40 -8.90
C SER A 464 3.19 14.95 -8.74
N PHE A 465 4.19 14.14 -8.99
CA PHE A 465 5.60 14.51 -8.90
C PHE A 465 6.41 13.88 -10.03
N ASN A 466 7.60 14.42 -10.29
CA ASN A 466 8.44 14.04 -11.43
C ASN A 466 7.72 14.14 -12.80
N GLY A 467 6.82 15.13 -12.96
CA GLY A 467 6.13 15.41 -14.22
C GLY A 467 5.04 14.40 -14.59
N VAL A 468 4.69 13.48 -13.69
CA VAL A 468 3.72 12.42 -13.94
C VAL A 468 2.29 12.92 -13.81
N HIS A 469 1.48 12.74 -14.85
CA HIS A 469 0.04 13.03 -14.81
C HIS A 469 -0.65 12.23 -13.71
N GLN A 470 -1.49 12.90 -12.91
CA GLN A 470 -2.34 12.27 -11.91
C GLN A 470 -3.63 13.07 -11.78
N PRO A 471 -4.82 12.45 -11.92
CA PRO A 471 -6.09 13.09 -11.60
C PRO A 471 -6.10 13.60 -10.15
N SER A 472 -6.74 14.75 -9.92
CA SER A 472 -6.80 15.33 -8.59
C SER A 472 -7.61 14.44 -7.64
N LEU A 473 -6.98 13.89 -6.60
CA LEU A 473 -7.66 13.07 -5.59
C LEU A 473 -8.76 13.85 -4.86
N THR A 474 -8.57 15.15 -4.63
CA THR A 474 -9.54 15.99 -3.91
C THR A 474 -10.77 16.32 -4.74
N ARG A 475 -10.67 16.26 -6.07
CA ARG A 475 -11.77 16.60 -7.00
C ARG A 475 -12.42 15.39 -7.65
N THR A 476 -11.61 14.38 -7.98
CA THR A 476 -12.04 13.23 -8.79
C THR A 476 -12.23 11.96 -7.98
N PHE A 477 -11.65 11.84 -6.78
CA PHE A 477 -11.88 10.68 -5.92
C PHE A 477 -12.97 10.96 -4.89
N ASN A 478 -13.81 9.96 -4.61
CA ASN A 478 -14.91 10.11 -3.67
C ASN A 478 -14.37 10.41 -2.25
N LYS A 479 -14.73 11.59 -1.72
CA LYS A 479 -14.28 12.07 -0.40
C LYS A 479 -14.63 11.14 0.78
N ASN A 480 -15.65 10.30 0.61
CA ASN A 480 -16.10 9.35 1.64
C ASN A 480 -15.55 7.92 1.42
N SER A 481 -14.92 7.64 0.27
CA SER A 481 -14.27 6.35 0.05
C SER A 481 -13.04 6.21 0.93
N ASP A 482 -12.56 4.99 1.17
CA ASP A 482 -11.34 4.76 1.93
C ASP A 482 -10.07 5.01 1.10
N MET A 483 -8.96 5.32 1.78
CA MET A 483 -7.61 5.35 1.21
C MET A 483 -6.73 4.39 2.01
N TYR A 484 -6.30 3.30 1.38
CA TYR A 484 -5.44 2.28 2.01
C TYR A 484 -3.99 2.46 1.61
N VAL A 485 -3.12 2.54 2.62
CA VAL A 485 -1.66 2.58 2.48
C VAL A 485 -1.09 1.33 3.15
N PHE A 486 -0.29 0.52 2.44
CA PHE A 486 0.27 -0.73 3.01
C PHE A 486 1.73 -0.97 2.61
N SER A 487 2.26 -2.16 2.88
CA SER A 487 3.69 -2.50 2.76
C SER A 487 4.54 -1.59 3.65
N TYR A 488 5.56 -0.89 3.12
CA TYR A 488 6.43 -0.06 3.95
C TYR A 488 5.72 1.13 4.62
N PHE A 489 4.52 1.54 4.16
CA PHE A 489 3.70 2.48 4.93
C PHE A 489 3.30 1.88 6.29
N TYR A 490 2.91 0.61 6.32
CA TYR A 490 2.60 -0.12 7.55
C TYR A 490 3.88 -0.38 8.36
N ASP A 491 4.93 -0.91 7.73
CA ASP A 491 6.17 -1.31 8.42
C ASP A 491 6.90 -0.14 9.09
N ARG A 492 6.69 1.09 8.60
CA ARG A 492 7.29 2.31 9.18
C ARG A 492 6.40 3.06 10.17
N THR A 493 5.16 2.62 10.37
CA THR A 493 4.21 3.32 11.25
C THR A 493 3.75 2.42 12.40
N ASN A 494 3.21 1.24 12.10
CA ASN A 494 2.57 0.40 13.10
C ASN A 494 3.54 -0.15 14.18
N PRO A 495 4.77 -0.60 13.86
CA PRO A 495 5.71 -1.08 14.87
C PRO A 495 6.13 -0.03 15.92
N ILE A 496 5.88 1.24 15.65
CA ILE A 496 6.20 2.35 16.56
C ILE A 496 4.95 2.97 17.21
N GLY A 497 3.80 2.29 17.11
CA GLY A 497 2.59 2.62 17.85
C GLY A 497 1.56 3.44 17.09
N MET A 498 1.73 3.66 15.78
CA MET A 498 0.70 4.35 14.99
C MET A 498 -0.53 3.45 14.80
N PRO A 499 -1.76 3.97 15.00
CA PRO A 499 -2.98 3.20 14.78
C PRO A 499 -3.16 2.81 13.31
N SER A 500 -4.05 1.85 13.03
CA SER A 500 -4.41 1.44 11.67
C SER A 500 -5.27 2.45 10.91
N SER A 501 -5.79 3.47 11.57
CA SER A 501 -6.50 4.59 10.96
C SER A 501 -5.93 5.89 11.52
N PHE A 502 -5.54 6.81 10.63
CA PHE A 502 -4.92 8.07 11.02
C PHE A 502 -5.04 9.11 9.91
N SER A 503 -5.00 10.37 10.30
CA SER A 503 -4.85 11.49 9.37
C SER A 503 -3.41 11.67 8.90
N VAL A 504 -3.24 12.26 7.71
CA VAL A 504 -1.91 12.67 7.22
C VAL A 504 -1.23 13.67 8.17
N GLU A 505 -2.01 14.45 8.92
CA GLU A 505 -1.51 15.33 9.98
C GLU A 505 -0.88 14.55 11.14
N GLU A 506 -1.53 13.50 11.63
CA GLU A 506 -0.97 12.63 12.69
C GLU A 506 0.31 11.92 12.21
N LEU A 507 0.38 11.51 10.94
CA LEU A 507 1.60 10.95 10.34
C LEU A 507 2.76 11.96 10.33
N LYS A 508 2.46 13.20 9.97
CA LYS A 508 3.43 14.29 10.00
C LYS A 508 3.90 14.59 11.43
N ASP A 509 3.01 14.52 12.41
CA ASP A 509 3.38 14.72 13.81
C ASP A 509 4.21 13.57 14.37
N LEU A 510 3.90 12.31 14.00
CA LEU A 510 4.75 11.16 14.28
C LEU A 510 6.14 11.33 13.67
N SER A 511 6.23 11.76 12.40
CA SER A 511 7.51 12.06 11.74
C SER A 511 8.33 13.08 12.53
N LYS A 512 7.72 14.19 12.97
CA LYS A 512 8.39 15.19 13.82
C LYS A 512 8.87 14.59 15.14
N LEU A 513 8.04 13.80 15.83
CA LEU A 513 8.38 13.14 17.09
C LEU A 513 9.60 12.23 16.92
N VAL A 514 9.59 11.38 15.89
CA VAL A 514 10.69 10.46 15.61
C VAL A 514 11.97 11.23 15.31
N CYS A 515 11.91 12.34 14.56
CA CYS A 515 13.09 13.13 14.26
C CYS A 515 13.72 13.85 15.48
N GLN A 516 13.05 13.91 16.65
CA GLN A 516 13.64 14.49 17.87
C GLN A 516 14.69 13.60 18.56
N GLY A 517 14.71 12.30 18.25
CA GLY A 517 15.70 11.36 18.77
C GLY A 517 15.40 10.75 20.14
N GLU A 518 16.31 9.86 20.56
CA GLU A 518 16.11 8.88 21.62
C GLU A 518 15.70 9.47 22.98
N THR A 519 16.19 10.65 23.33
CA THR A 519 15.82 11.29 24.60
C THR A 519 14.33 11.59 24.67
N PHE A 520 13.72 11.99 23.55
CA PHE A 520 12.28 12.27 23.50
C PHE A 520 11.46 10.98 23.37
N TRP A 521 11.98 9.99 22.64
CA TRP A 521 11.30 8.71 22.46
C TRP A 521 11.09 8.00 23.80
N LYS A 522 12.10 7.97 24.68
CA LYS A 522 12.03 7.32 26.00
C LYS A 522 11.01 7.94 26.95
N ASP A 523 10.67 9.21 26.75
CA ASP A 523 9.73 9.93 27.61
C ASP A 523 8.26 9.69 27.19
N ILE A 524 8.01 9.29 25.93
CA ILE A 524 6.66 9.32 25.31
C ILE A 524 6.24 7.98 24.69
N LEU A 525 7.19 7.19 24.18
CA LEU A 525 6.92 5.91 23.52
C LEU A 525 7.15 4.74 24.47
N LEU A 526 6.49 3.62 24.18
CA LEU A 526 6.71 2.35 24.87
C LEU A 526 8.08 1.77 24.52
N ASP A 527 8.67 0.99 25.43
CA ASP A 527 10.01 0.42 25.27
C ASP A 527 10.18 -0.38 23.96
N ASP A 528 9.17 -1.17 23.56
CA ASP A 528 9.21 -1.94 22.32
C ASP A 528 9.20 -1.04 21.07
N HIS A 529 8.52 0.11 21.11
CA HIS A 529 8.56 1.08 20.01
C HIS A 529 9.92 1.76 19.92
N VAL A 530 10.52 2.10 21.06
CA VAL A 530 11.88 2.67 21.14
C VAL A 530 12.91 1.66 20.62
N LYS A 531 12.74 0.37 20.95
CA LYS A 531 13.57 -0.71 20.43
C LYS A 531 13.53 -0.77 18.90
N ASN A 532 12.34 -0.73 18.30
CA ASN A 532 12.18 -0.73 16.84
C ASN A 532 12.86 0.50 16.19
N LEU A 533 12.76 1.68 16.80
CA LEU A 533 13.46 2.88 16.34
C LEU A 533 14.99 2.76 16.43
N ASN A 534 15.50 2.09 17.48
CA ASN A 534 16.93 1.88 17.66
C ASN A 534 17.53 0.83 16.71
N GLU A 535 16.73 -0.14 16.27
CA GLU A 535 17.16 -1.18 15.31
C GLU A 535 17.34 -0.64 13.89
N GLU A 536 16.64 0.45 13.54
CA GLU A 536 16.75 1.11 12.24
C GLU A 536 16.97 2.63 12.41
N PRO A 537 18.23 3.10 12.31
CA PRO A 537 18.60 4.48 12.59
C PRO A 537 18.08 5.51 11.56
N GLN A 538 17.49 5.06 10.44
CA GLN A 538 16.97 5.94 9.37
C GLN A 538 15.46 6.18 9.44
N TRP A 539 14.79 5.88 10.56
CA TRP A 539 13.33 6.03 10.68
C TRP A 539 12.81 7.47 10.46
N CYS A 540 13.56 8.48 10.91
CA CYS A 540 13.23 9.89 10.66
C CYS A 540 13.24 10.22 9.15
N LEU A 541 14.23 9.71 8.42
CA LEU A 541 14.31 9.82 6.96
C LEU A 541 13.08 9.18 6.32
N ASP A 542 12.82 7.92 6.66
CA ASP A 542 11.74 7.13 6.08
C ASP A 542 10.37 7.79 6.28
N LEU A 543 10.05 8.22 7.50
CA LEU A 543 8.79 8.92 7.80
C LEU A 543 8.70 10.29 7.12
N SER A 544 9.81 11.02 7.00
CA SER A 544 9.85 12.29 6.28
C SER A 544 9.56 12.09 4.79
N PHE A 545 10.12 11.05 4.19
CA PHE A 545 9.90 10.67 2.79
C PHE A 545 8.44 10.22 2.56
N ILE A 546 7.93 9.34 3.41
CA ILE A 546 6.54 8.88 3.38
C ILE A 546 5.56 10.06 3.50
N THR A 547 5.79 10.97 4.46
CA THR A 547 4.94 12.14 4.67
C THR A 547 4.99 13.10 3.46
N ALA A 548 6.19 13.36 2.93
CA ALA A 548 6.37 14.21 1.75
C ALA A 548 5.68 13.59 0.53
N MET A 549 5.80 12.28 0.32
CA MET A 549 5.17 11.58 -0.79
C MET A 549 3.64 11.67 -0.73
N LEU A 550 3.03 11.33 0.41
CA LEU A 550 1.57 11.32 0.56
C LEU A 550 0.99 12.74 0.48
N HIS A 551 1.55 13.69 1.23
CA HIS A 551 1.01 15.04 1.31
C HIS A 551 1.42 15.91 0.11
N THR A 552 2.73 16.03 -0.14
CA THR A 552 3.28 16.95 -1.16
C THR A 552 3.30 16.32 -2.55
N GLY A 553 3.61 15.03 -2.63
CA GLY A 553 3.66 14.27 -3.88
C GLY A 553 2.28 14.05 -4.49
N TYR A 554 1.44 13.30 -3.78
CA TYR A 554 0.10 12.91 -4.21
C TYR A 554 -0.99 13.95 -3.94
N ASP A 555 -0.66 15.05 -3.26
CA ASP A 555 -1.59 16.14 -2.92
C ASP A 555 -2.76 15.68 -2.02
N ILE A 556 -2.47 14.76 -1.08
CA ILE A 556 -3.45 14.32 -0.09
C ILE A 556 -3.55 15.39 1.02
N PRO A 557 -4.76 15.92 1.33
CA PRO A 557 -4.93 16.91 2.39
C PRO A 557 -4.51 16.38 3.77
N LEU A 558 -3.96 17.26 4.62
CA LEU A 558 -3.51 16.87 5.97
C LEU A 558 -4.62 16.23 6.83
N HIS A 559 -5.86 16.71 6.69
CA HIS A 559 -7.01 16.20 7.44
C HIS A 559 -7.59 14.90 6.87
N ARG A 560 -7.06 14.39 5.74
CA ARG A 560 -7.57 13.19 5.10
C ARG A 560 -7.17 11.97 5.93
N GLU A 561 -8.15 11.15 6.28
CA GLU A 561 -7.92 9.86 6.91
C GLU A 561 -7.35 8.85 5.90
N LEU A 562 -6.33 8.13 6.34
CA LEU A 562 -5.69 6.98 5.71
C LEU A 562 -5.87 5.75 6.61
N LYS A 563 -5.97 4.59 5.98
CA LYS A 563 -6.05 3.29 6.64
C LYS A 563 -4.83 2.44 6.27
N THR A 564 -4.32 1.68 7.23
CA THR A 564 -3.22 0.75 7.01
C THR A 564 -3.46 -0.54 7.77
N ALA A 565 -3.09 -1.65 7.16
CA ALA A 565 -3.14 -2.96 7.78
C ALA A 565 -2.09 -3.86 7.14
N LYS A 566 -1.68 -4.89 7.89
CA LYS A 566 -0.92 -6.00 7.33
C LYS A 566 -1.86 -6.98 6.61
N THR A 567 -2.99 -7.27 7.24
CA THR A 567 -3.99 -8.20 6.72
C THR A 567 -5.41 -7.61 6.82
N ILE A 568 -6.30 -8.06 5.94
CA ILE A 568 -7.76 -7.88 6.07
C ILE A 568 -8.38 -9.27 6.17
N ASP A 569 -9.14 -9.52 7.22
CA ASP A 569 -9.76 -10.81 7.53
C ASP A 569 -8.78 -12.01 7.57
N ASN A 570 -7.56 -11.73 8.04
CA ASN A 570 -6.42 -12.64 8.08
C ASN A 570 -5.86 -13.02 6.70
N ASN A 571 -6.09 -12.19 5.68
CA ASN A 571 -5.44 -12.33 4.38
C ASN A 571 -4.48 -11.15 4.15
N GLU A 572 -3.26 -11.44 3.73
CA GLU A 572 -2.20 -10.45 3.46
C GLU A 572 -2.65 -9.42 2.42
N LEU A 573 -2.42 -8.15 2.75
CA LEU A 573 -2.59 -7.06 1.80
C LEU A 573 -1.39 -7.00 0.86
N GLY A 574 -1.68 -6.96 -0.43
CA GLY A 574 -0.69 -6.91 -1.50
C GLY A 574 -1.31 -7.36 -2.81
N TRP A 575 -0.51 -7.49 -3.86
CA TRP A 575 -1.02 -7.81 -5.19
C TRP A 575 -1.37 -9.31 -5.38
N CYS A 576 -0.88 -10.21 -4.52
CA CYS A 576 -0.94 -11.66 -4.76
C CYS A 576 -2.35 -12.23 -4.93
N LEU A 577 -3.31 -11.84 -4.08
CA LEU A 577 -4.68 -12.32 -4.17
C LEU A 577 -5.35 -11.86 -5.48
N GLY A 578 -5.23 -10.57 -5.81
CA GLY A 578 -5.74 -10.00 -7.05
C GLY A 578 -5.17 -10.67 -8.30
N ALA A 579 -3.89 -11.06 -8.28
CA ALA A 579 -3.24 -11.80 -9.37
C ALA A 579 -3.61 -13.30 -9.40
N SER A 580 -4.06 -13.85 -8.28
CA SER A 580 -4.46 -15.27 -8.16
C SER A 580 -5.87 -15.51 -8.68
N LEU A 581 -6.77 -14.54 -8.50
CA LEU A 581 -8.17 -14.61 -8.92
C LEU A 581 -8.34 -15.01 -10.40
N PRO A 582 -7.68 -14.39 -11.39
CA PRO A 582 -7.77 -14.80 -12.80
C PRO A 582 -7.35 -16.25 -13.07
N LEU A 583 -6.45 -16.82 -12.24
CA LEU A 583 -5.96 -18.18 -12.43
C LEU A 583 -7.01 -19.25 -12.12
N LEU A 584 -8.13 -18.88 -11.49
CA LEU A 584 -9.24 -19.79 -11.21
C LEU A 584 -10.14 -20.05 -12.42
N ASP A 585 -10.11 -19.19 -13.45
CA ASP A 585 -10.89 -19.41 -14.66
C ASP A 585 -10.18 -20.39 -15.61
N LYS A 586 -10.52 -21.67 -15.49
CA LYS A 586 -9.92 -22.76 -16.28
C LYS A 586 -10.05 -22.60 -17.80
N ASN A 587 -11.01 -21.79 -18.28
CA ASN A 587 -11.19 -21.58 -19.72
C ASN A 587 -10.23 -20.52 -20.30
N ASN A 588 -9.81 -19.57 -19.46
CA ASN A 588 -8.89 -18.49 -19.83
C ASN A 588 -7.51 -18.62 -19.14
N ALA A 589 -7.38 -19.64 -18.30
CA ALA A 589 -6.19 -20.01 -17.58
C ALA A 589 -5.10 -20.47 -18.54
N LYS A 590 -3.95 -19.80 -18.49
CA LYS A 590 -2.71 -20.21 -19.14
C LYS A 590 -2.02 -21.38 -18.41
N TRP A 591 -2.76 -22.38 -17.96
CA TRP A 591 -2.21 -23.55 -17.26
C TRP A 591 -3.10 -24.77 -17.50
N THR A 592 -2.50 -25.96 -17.39
CA THR A 592 -3.24 -27.23 -17.55
C THR A 592 -2.85 -28.20 -16.45
N CYS A 593 -3.79 -29.07 -16.06
CA CYS A 593 -3.51 -30.10 -15.08
C CYS A 593 -2.36 -30.99 -15.53
N ARG A 594 -1.39 -31.21 -14.64
CA ARG A 594 -0.28 -32.14 -14.83
C ARG A 594 -0.75 -33.54 -14.46
N ILE A 595 -1.57 -34.13 -15.31
CA ILE A 595 -1.99 -35.51 -15.13
C ILE A 595 -0.80 -36.39 -15.50
N ASP A 596 -0.13 -36.93 -14.48
CA ASP A 596 0.82 -38.02 -14.70
C ASP A 596 0.03 -39.16 -15.36
N LYS A 597 0.48 -39.61 -16.54
CA LYS A 597 -0.10 -40.76 -17.24
C LYS A 597 0.26 -42.06 -16.51
N THR A 598 -0.06 -42.19 -15.23
CA THR A 598 0.06 -43.45 -14.47
C THR A 598 -0.56 -43.24 -13.09
N ASP A 599 -1.81 -43.64 -12.96
CA ASP A 599 -2.29 -44.41 -11.80
C ASP A 599 -2.94 -45.68 -12.34
#